data_AF-A0A482W2Q7-F1
#
_entry.id   AF-A0A482W2Q7-F1
#
_cell.length_a   1.000
_cell.length_b   1.000
_cell.length_c   1.000
_cell.angle_alpha   90.00
_cell.angle_beta   90.00
_cell.angle_gamma   90.00
#
_symmetry.space_group_name_H-M   'P 1'
#
loop_
_entity.id
_entity.type
_entity.pdbx_description
1 polymer ?
#
loop_
_entity_poly.entity_id
_entity_poly.type
_entity_poly.pdbx_seq_one_letter_code
_entity_poly.pdbx_strand_id
1 'polypeptide(L)'
;MDHDVIFVTFNYRLGIFGFLSTEDDVVPGNNGLKDQVLALKWVQENIASFGGNPGSVTLTGLSAGGSSVHLHYFSDMSKGLFHRGFSQSGVALNSFSLQEQPLSKAKILADAVGKVYDVPWIASTTTHEGALALMIINDILQTTDDKWETIAPFLLDYNYTLPQSLWKSTAKKVKEFYLGEGQKKNDENLLKMIQMVGDRIFLVDAETSVREQAKVAKSPIYFYLFGYLGDENQQGTVGHGADGKYFFGDALT
;
A
#
# COMPACT_ATOMS: atom_id res chain seq x y z
N MET A 1 16.92 -18.60 -16.91
CA MET A 1 17.94 -19.16 -16.00
C MET A 1 18.11 -20.58 -16.46
N ASP A 2 19.18 -20.85 -17.21
CA ASP A 2 19.37 -22.13 -17.92
C ASP A 2 20.33 -23.03 -17.14
N HIS A 3 20.24 -22.97 -15.82
CA HIS A 3 21.11 -23.68 -14.89
C HIS A 3 20.26 -24.52 -13.95
N ASP A 4 20.77 -25.69 -13.61
CA ASP A 4 20.09 -26.69 -12.77
C ASP A 4 20.15 -26.28 -11.29
N VAL A 5 19.40 -25.23 -10.93
CA VAL A 5 19.29 -24.67 -9.58
C VAL A 5 17.84 -24.31 -9.27
N ILE A 6 17.45 -24.50 -8.01
CA ILE A 6 16.20 -23.93 -7.50
C ILE A 6 16.47 -22.55 -6.92
N PHE A 7 15.76 -21.56 -7.44
CA PHE A 7 15.85 -20.19 -6.98
C PHE A 7 14.64 -19.85 -6.09
N VAL A 8 14.92 -19.36 -4.89
CA VAL A 8 13.91 -18.95 -3.91
C VAL A 8 14.06 -17.47 -3.63
N THR A 9 12.97 -16.72 -3.78
CA THR A 9 12.85 -15.33 -3.33
C THR A 9 11.78 -15.24 -2.26
N PHE A 10 11.92 -14.28 -1.37
CA PHE A 10 10.97 -14.07 -0.28
C PHE A 10 11.03 -12.59 0.15
N ASN A 11 9.97 -12.16 0.81
CA ASN A 11 9.87 -10.82 1.39
C ASN A 11 10.20 -10.89 2.89
N TYR A 12 10.77 -9.81 3.42
CA TYR A 12 11.00 -9.61 4.85
C TYR A 12 10.62 -8.18 5.22
N ARG A 13 10.32 -7.91 6.49
CA ARG A 13 9.95 -6.57 6.94
C ARG A 13 11.10 -5.57 6.73
N LEU A 14 10.76 -4.37 6.27
CA LEU A 14 11.68 -3.26 5.99
C LEU A 14 11.42 -2.06 6.93
N GLY A 15 12.35 -1.10 6.93
CA GLY A 15 12.19 0.17 7.65
C GLY A 15 11.87 -0.01 9.13
N ILE A 16 10.95 0.81 9.64
CA ILE A 16 10.53 0.77 11.05
C ILE A 16 9.93 -0.58 11.46
N PHE A 17 9.23 -1.26 10.56
CA PHE A 17 8.61 -2.55 10.85
C PHE A 17 9.63 -3.69 10.96
N GLY A 18 10.74 -3.57 10.23
CA GLY A 18 11.81 -4.56 10.20
C GLY A 18 12.92 -4.31 11.22
N PHE A 19 13.20 -3.06 11.56
CA PHE A 19 14.47 -2.72 12.21
C PHE A 19 14.37 -1.68 13.33
N LEU A 20 13.16 -1.23 13.71
CA LEU A 20 13.00 -0.44 14.93
C LEU A 20 13.51 -1.23 16.14
N SER A 21 14.28 -0.59 17.01
CA SER A 21 14.73 -1.21 18.27
C SER A 21 14.71 -0.20 19.41
N THR A 22 14.22 -0.63 20.56
CA THR A 22 14.23 0.09 21.84
C THR A 22 15.41 -0.31 22.73
N GLU A 23 16.30 -1.20 22.26
CA GLU A 23 17.44 -1.73 23.02
C GLU A 23 17.04 -2.41 24.35
N ASP A 24 15.79 -2.87 24.42
CA ASP A 24 15.22 -3.64 25.52
C ASP A 24 14.38 -4.81 24.96
N ASP A 25 13.74 -5.57 25.84
CA ASP A 25 12.96 -6.75 25.47
C ASP A 25 11.60 -6.42 24.84
N VAL A 26 11.18 -5.15 24.80
CA VAL A 26 9.88 -4.75 24.24
C VAL A 26 9.94 -4.76 22.71
N VAL A 27 10.94 -4.08 22.14
CA VAL A 27 11.25 -4.10 20.71
C VAL A 27 12.76 -4.32 20.54
N PRO A 28 13.25 -5.57 20.62
CA PRO A 28 14.68 -5.87 20.55
C PRO A 28 15.29 -5.64 19.15
N GLY A 29 14.46 -5.37 18.14
CA GLY A 29 14.89 -5.12 16.76
C GLY A 29 15.15 -6.37 15.93
N ASN A 30 15.78 -6.15 14.77
CA ASN A 30 16.18 -7.18 13.80
C ASN A 30 15.02 -8.09 13.34
N ASN A 31 13.80 -7.56 13.30
CA ASN A 31 12.62 -8.29 12.84
C ASN A 31 12.75 -8.72 11.38
N GLY A 32 13.31 -7.88 10.50
CA GLY A 32 13.59 -8.24 9.11
C GLY A 32 14.58 -9.42 8.98
N LEU A 33 15.62 -9.47 9.82
CA LEU A 33 16.56 -10.60 9.86
C LEU A 33 15.91 -11.87 10.44
N LYS A 34 15.01 -11.72 11.44
CA LYS A 34 14.24 -12.85 11.99
C LYS A 34 13.26 -13.42 10.96
N ASP A 35 12.68 -12.58 10.11
CA ASP A 35 11.86 -13.04 8.98
C ASP A 35 12.70 -13.84 7.98
N GLN A 36 13.93 -13.38 7.69
CA GLN A 36 14.88 -14.13 6.85
C GLN A 36 15.25 -15.48 7.47
N VAL A 37 15.44 -15.56 8.80
CA VAL A 37 15.61 -16.86 9.51
C VAL A 37 14.42 -17.77 9.29
N LEU A 38 13.19 -17.25 9.40
CA LEU A 38 11.98 -18.04 9.20
C LEU A 38 11.88 -18.55 7.76
N ALA A 39 12.22 -17.72 6.77
CA ALA A 39 12.30 -18.14 5.38
C ALA A 39 13.35 -19.25 5.17
N LEU A 40 14.51 -19.17 5.84
CA LEU A 40 15.54 -20.21 5.78
C LEU A 40 15.08 -21.53 6.41
N LYS A 41 14.35 -21.47 7.53
CA LYS A 41 13.72 -22.66 8.13
C LYS A 41 12.69 -23.27 7.19
N TRP A 42 11.86 -22.44 6.57
CA TRP A 42 10.90 -22.90 5.57
C TRP A 42 11.61 -23.61 4.40
N VAL A 43 12.72 -23.07 3.90
CA VAL A 43 13.53 -23.72 2.86
C VAL A 43 14.04 -25.08 3.35
N GLN A 44 14.60 -25.17 4.55
CA GLN A 44 15.07 -26.44 5.11
C GLN A 44 13.95 -27.49 5.21
N GLU A 45 12.76 -27.09 5.62
CA GLU A 45 11.61 -27.99 5.83
C GLU A 45 10.91 -28.39 4.53
N ASN A 46 10.92 -27.53 3.49
CA ASN A 46 10.01 -27.67 2.35
C ASN A 46 10.70 -27.83 1.00
N ILE A 47 11.96 -27.39 0.82
CA ILE A 47 12.55 -27.28 -0.52
C ILE A 47 12.72 -28.64 -1.22
N ALA A 48 12.84 -29.73 -0.47
CA ALA A 48 12.89 -31.09 -1.00
C ALA A 48 11.63 -31.45 -1.81
N SER A 49 10.46 -30.95 -1.40
CA SER A 49 9.19 -31.16 -2.12
C SER A 49 9.14 -30.47 -3.48
N PHE A 50 10.01 -29.49 -3.70
CA PHE A 50 10.16 -28.79 -4.98
C PHE A 50 11.32 -29.34 -5.82
N GLY A 51 11.96 -30.43 -5.36
CA GLY A 51 13.14 -31.04 -6.00
C GLY A 51 14.48 -30.42 -5.59
N GLY A 52 14.49 -29.56 -4.56
CA GLY A 52 15.72 -28.92 -4.08
C GLY A 52 16.46 -29.74 -3.03
N ASN A 53 17.73 -29.41 -2.81
CA ASN A 53 18.55 -30.08 -1.79
C ASN A 53 18.72 -29.18 -0.55
N PRO A 54 18.06 -29.47 0.60
CA PRO A 54 18.23 -28.68 1.82
C PRO A 54 19.67 -28.71 2.37
N GLY A 55 20.45 -29.75 2.06
CA GLY A 55 21.88 -29.88 2.38
C GLY A 55 22.83 -29.10 1.47
N SER A 56 22.31 -28.28 0.55
CA SER A 56 23.14 -27.47 -0.35
C SER A 56 22.51 -26.09 -0.65
N VAL A 57 22.10 -25.39 0.41
CA VAL A 57 21.55 -24.03 0.31
C VAL A 57 22.66 -22.98 0.22
N THR A 58 22.60 -22.12 -0.80
CA THR A 58 23.47 -20.94 -0.94
C THR A 58 22.64 -19.67 -0.75
N LEU A 59 23.01 -18.86 0.24
CA LEU A 59 22.45 -17.53 0.45
C LEU A 59 23.11 -16.54 -0.50
N THR A 60 22.32 -15.70 -1.18
CA THR A 60 22.84 -14.63 -2.03
C THR A 60 22.00 -13.37 -1.89
N GLY A 61 22.65 -12.21 -1.96
CA GLY A 61 21.98 -10.92 -1.85
C GLY A 61 22.86 -9.76 -2.29
N LEU A 62 22.22 -8.68 -2.76
CA LEU A 62 22.85 -7.44 -3.19
C LEU A 62 22.63 -6.31 -2.17
N SER A 63 23.64 -5.46 -1.95
CA SER A 63 23.54 -4.28 -1.07
C SER A 63 23.13 -4.67 0.36
N ALA A 64 22.04 -4.12 0.91
CA ALA A 64 21.48 -4.53 2.21
C ALA A 64 21.20 -6.05 2.29
N GLY A 65 20.86 -6.70 1.17
CA GLY A 65 20.76 -8.14 1.08
C GLY A 65 22.12 -8.84 1.21
N GLY A 66 23.18 -8.28 0.62
CA GLY A 66 24.55 -8.78 0.80
C GLY A 66 25.03 -8.65 2.23
N SER A 67 24.72 -7.53 2.89
CA SER A 67 24.96 -7.34 4.32
C SER A 67 24.19 -8.37 5.16
N SER A 68 22.94 -8.64 4.82
CA SER A 68 22.11 -9.67 5.48
C SER A 68 22.73 -11.06 5.35
N VAL A 69 23.23 -11.45 4.16
CA VAL A 69 23.98 -12.70 3.97
C VAL A 69 25.14 -12.78 4.96
N HIS A 70 25.96 -11.73 5.08
CA HIS A 70 27.10 -11.74 6.00
C HIS A 70 26.65 -11.73 7.47
N LEU A 71 25.56 -11.04 7.83
CA LEU A 71 25.00 -11.06 9.18
C LEU A 71 24.51 -12.47 9.59
N HIS A 72 23.98 -13.26 8.65
CA HIS A 72 23.59 -14.64 8.92
C HIS A 72 24.76 -15.57 9.25
N TYR A 73 25.99 -15.25 8.84
CA TYR A 73 27.18 -16.01 9.28
C TYR A 73 27.46 -15.86 10.79
N PHE A 74 27.05 -14.75 11.40
CA PHE A 74 27.27 -14.47 12.82
C PHE A 74 26.10 -14.88 13.71
N SER A 75 24.94 -15.19 13.13
CA SER A 75 23.71 -15.46 13.89
C SER A 75 23.61 -16.94 14.29
N ASP A 76 23.49 -17.20 15.59
CA ASP A 76 23.17 -18.55 16.09
C ASP A 76 21.83 -19.07 15.55
N MET A 77 20.88 -18.18 15.26
CA MET A 77 19.57 -18.57 14.71
C MET A 77 19.66 -19.09 13.26
N SER A 78 20.75 -18.82 12.56
CA SER A 78 20.96 -19.19 11.16
C SER A 78 21.93 -20.35 10.98
N LYS A 79 22.60 -20.79 12.05
CA LYS A 79 23.54 -21.91 12.02
C LYS A 79 22.83 -23.17 11.51
N GLY A 80 23.44 -23.81 10.50
CA GLY A 80 22.93 -25.03 9.88
C GLY A 80 21.80 -24.82 8.87
N LEU A 81 21.30 -23.60 8.66
CA LEU A 81 20.22 -23.35 7.69
C LEU A 81 20.72 -23.07 6.27
N PHE A 82 22.00 -22.77 6.11
CA PHE A 82 22.65 -22.54 4.82
C PHE A 82 24.10 -23.04 4.83
N HIS A 83 24.67 -23.24 3.65
CA HIS A 83 25.97 -23.90 3.47
C HIS A 83 27.01 -22.99 2.81
N ARG A 84 26.56 -22.02 2.01
CA ARG A 84 27.41 -21.07 1.28
C ARG A 84 26.74 -19.70 1.25
N GLY A 85 27.53 -18.66 1.08
CA GLY A 85 27.07 -17.27 1.02
C GLY A 85 27.76 -16.50 -0.10
N PHE A 86 27.00 -15.67 -0.81
CA PHE A 86 27.50 -14.73 -1.79
C PHE A 86 26.94 -13.33 -1.51
N SER A 87 27.75 -12.50 -0.89
CA SER A 87 27.44 -11.11 -0.59
C SER A 87 27.89 -10.20 -1.72
N GLN A 88 26.94 -9.63 -2.46
CA GLN A 88 27.21 -8.73 -3.57
C GLN A 88 27.12 -7.28 -3.09
N SER A 89 28.22 -6.52 -3.14
CA SER A 89 28.28 -5.08 -2.82
C SER A 89 27.63 -4.69 -1.48
N GLY A 90 27.75 -5.54 -0.46
CA GLY A 90 27.29 -5.27 0.90
C GLY A 90 27.77 -6.34 1.87
N VAL A 91 28.29 -5.93 3.01
CA VAL A 91 28.83 -6.78 4.09
C VAL A 91 28.50 -6.17 5.45
N ALA A 92 28.57 -6.97 6.52
CA ALA A 92 28.18 -6.57 7.87
C ALA A 92 28.88 -5.29 8.39
N LEU A 93 30.09 -4.98 7.90
CA LEU A 93 30.88 -3.82 8.34
C LEU A 93 30.69 -2.55 7.51
N ASN A 94 29.86 -2.56 6.46
CA ASN A 94 29.54 -1.30 5.80
C ASN A 94 28.79 -0.38 6.77
N SER A 95 29.01 0.93 6.65
CA SER A 95 28.41 1.94 7.53
C SER A 95 26.87 1.97 7.49
N PHE A 96 26.24 1.40 6.47
CA PHE A 96 24.79 1.27 6.36
C PHE A 96 24.22 -0.05 6.91
N SER A 97 25.07 -0.99 7.33
CA SER A 97 24.65 -2.36 7.69
C SER A 97 24.21 -2.50 9.15
N LEU A 98 24.87 -1.78 10.07
CA LEU A 98 24.56 -1.80 11.49
C LEU A 98 23.97 -0.46 11.90
N GLN A 99 22.87 -0.49 12.64
CA GLN A 99 22.22 0.72 13.10
C GLN A 99 22.89 1.26 14.35
N GLU A 100 23.44 2.46 14.26
CA GLU A 100 23.89 3.21 15.43
C GLU A 100 22.72 3.91 16.14
N GLN A 101 22.79 3.97 17.47
CA GLN A 101 21.83 4.67 18.34
C GLN A 101 20.35 4.31 18.08
N PRO A 102 19.97 3.02 18.00
CA PRO A 102 18.61 2.64 17.63
C PRO A 102 17.54 3.17 18.58
N LEU A 103 17.75 3.18 19.91
CA LEU A 103 16.79 3.73 20.88
C LEU A 103 16.55 5.23 20.67
N SER A 104 17.59 6.01 20.40
CA SER A 104 17.46 7.45 20.12
C SER A 104 16.58 7.69 18.90
N LYS A 105 16.84 6.96 17.81
CA LYS A 105 16.02 7.01 16.59
C LYS A 105 14.59 6.55 16.84
N ALA A 106 14.38 5.53 17.66
CA ALA A 106 13.06 5.06 18.05
C ALA A 106 12.28 6.12 18.85
N LYS A 107 12.93 6.84 19.77
CA LYS A 107 12.33 7.96 20.52
C LYS A 107 11.97 9.12 19.62
N ILE A 108 12.85 9.53 18.69
CA ILE A 108 12.56 10.58 17.71
C ILE A 108 11.34 10.20 16.87
N LEU A 109 11.28 8.94 16.41
CA LEU A 109 10.13 8.45 15.67
C LEU A 109 8.87 8.47 16.53
N ALA A 110 8.92 7.95 17.76
CA ALA A 110 7.78 7.95 18.68
C ALA A 110 7.28 9.38 18.99
N ASP A 111 8.21 10.32 19.13
CA ASP A 111 7.92 11.74 19.31
C ASP A 111 7.33 12.37 18.05
N ALA A 112 7.66 11.89 16.85
CA ALA A 112 7.15 12.40 15.58
C ALA A 112 5.80 11.76 15.20
N VAL A 113 5.55 10.52 15.61
CA VAL A 113 4.30 9.81 15.36
C VAL A 113 3.16 10.57 16.04
N GLY A 114 2.24 11.10 15.23
CA GLY A 114 1.11 11.91 15.71
C GLY A 114 1.39 13.41 15.85
N LYS A 115 2.63 13.89 15.63
CA LYS A 115 2.90 15.33 15.51
C LYS A 115 2.70 15.78 14.06
N VAL A 116 1.51 16.30 13.79
CA VAL A 116 1.25 17.07 12.56
C VAL A 116 1.94 18.43 12.67
N TYR A 117 2.48 18.93 11.56
CA TYR A 117 2.96 20.30 11.50
C TYR A 117 1.76 21.24 11.66
N ASP A 118 1.70 21.98 12.76
CA ASP A 118 0.53 22.75 13.17
C ASP A 118 0.44 24.08 12.40
N VAL A 119 -0.04 23.99 11.16
CA VAL A 119 -0.32 25.13 10.28
C VAL A 119 -1.73 25.00 9.70
N PRO A 120 -2.40 26.11 9.31
CA PRO A 120 -3.72 26.05 8.69
C PRO A 120 -3.70 25.17 7.44
N TRP A 121 -4.73 24.33 7.28
CA TRP A 121 -4.86 23.44 6.14
C TRP A 121 -6.29 23.46 5.60
N ILE A 122 -6.42 23.45 4.27
CA ILE A 122 -7.68 23.32 3.55
C ILE A 122 -7.58 22.11 2.62
N ALA A 123 -8.61 21.27 2.65
CA ALA A 123 -8.79 20.16 1.74
C ALA A 123 -10.11 20.31 0.99
N SER A 124 -10.20 19.72 -0.21
CA SER A 124 -11.42 19.70 -0.99
C SER A 124 -11.60 18.41 -1.76
N THR A 125 -12.84 18.15 -2.14
CA THR A 125 -13.22 17.17 -3.16
C THR A 125 -14.31 17.76 -4.04
N THR A 126 -14.45 17.24 -5.25
CA THR A 126 -15.58 17.57 -6.13
C THR A 126 -16.73 16.58 -5.97
N THR A 127 -17.95 16.96 -6.37
CA THR A 127 -19.13 16.09 -6.25
C THR A 127 -19.11 14.86 -7.16
N HIS A 128 -18.25 14.83 -8.19
CA HIS A 128 -18.19 13.75 -9.18
C HIS A 128 -16.75 13.26 -9.42
N GLU A 129 -15.91 13.19 -8.39
CA GLU A 129 -14.51 12.71 -8.48
C GLU A 129 -14.35 11.39 -9.26
N GLY A 130 -15.27 10.44 -9.04
CA GLY A 130 -15.24 9.13 -9.69
C GLY A 130 -15.43 9.17 -11.21
N ALA A 131 -15.80 10.31 -11.79
CA ALA A 131 -15.95 10.47 -13.24
C ALA A 131 -14.62 10.21 -13.96
N LEU A 132 -13.49 10.67 -13.41
CA LEU A 132 -12.16 10.43 -14.00
C LEU A 132 -11.84 8.94 -14.11
N ALA A 133 -12.03 8.21 -13.00
CA ALA A 133 -11.79 6.78 -12.96
C ALA A 133 -12.71 6.05 -13.93
N LEU A 134 -14.01 6.40 -13.98
CA LEU A 134 -14.96 5.81 -14.91
C LEU A 134 -14.66 6.13 -16.38
N MET A 135 -14.12 7.31 -16.71
CA MET A 135 -13.69 7.61 -18.09
C MET A 135 -12.58 6.66 -18.55
N ILE A 136 -11.61 6.36 -17.67
CA ILE A 136 -10.49 5.46 -17.98
C ILE A 136 -10.96 4.02 -18.20
N ILE A 137 -11.97 3.58 -17.45
CA ILE A 137 -12.44 2.18 -17.49
C ILE A 137 -13.78 2.01 -18.22
N ASN A 138 -14.29 3.06 -18.89
CA ASN A 138 -15.63 3.03 -19.46
C ASN A 138 -15.77 1.90 -20.48
N ASP A 139 -14.77 1.70 -21.33
CA ASP A 139 -14.74 0.63 -22.34
C ASP A 139 -14.75 -0.77 -21.71
N ILE A 140 -14.10 -0.92 -20.55
CA ILE A 140 -14.07 -2.17 -19.78
C ILE A 140 -15.44 -2.42 -19.12
N LEU A 141 -16.10 -1.36 -18.63
CA LEU A 141 -17.40 -1.46 -17.98
C LEU A 141 -18.59 -1.52 -18.95
N GLN A 142 -18.47 -0.98 -20.16
CA GLN A 142 -19.49 -1.09 -21.21
C GLN A 142 -19.63 -2.53 -21.70
N THR A 143 -18.55 -3.32 -21.63
CA THR A 143 -18.55 -4.68 -22.19
C THR A 143 -19.08 -5.74 -21.24
N THR A 144 -19.15 -5.52 -19.91
CA THR A 144 -19.56 -6.61 -18.98
C THR A 144 -20.03 -6.14 -17.59
N ASP A 145 -21.35 -5.99 -17.38
CA ASP A 145 -21.94 -5.99 -16.02
C ASP A 145 -21.64 -7.34 -15.31
N ASP A 146 -21.51 -8.40 -16.10
CA ASP A 146 -21.21 -9.77 -15.66
C ASP A 146 -19.80 -9.96 -15.08
N LYS A 147 -18.88 -8.99 -15.23
CA LYS A 147 -17.52 -9.02 -14.66
C LYS A 147 -17.35 -8.11 -13.46
N TRP A 148 -18.41 -7.50 -12.94
CA TRP A 148 -18.33 -6.60 -11.80
C TRP A 148 -17.57 -7.21 -10.61
N GLU A 149 -17.85 -8.47 -10.25
CA GLU A 149 -17.18 -9.17 -9.15
C GLU A 149 -15.67 -9.37 -9.37
N THR A 150 -15.22 -9.35 -10.61
CA THR A 150 -13.81 -9.45 -11.00
C THR A 150 -13.12 -8.09 -11.00
N ILE A 151 -13.81 -7.03 -11.41
CA ILE A 151 -13.24 -5.69 -11.60
C ILE A 151 -13.27 -4.88 -10.31
N ALA A 152 -14.35 -4.98 -9.53
CA ALA A 152 -14.58 -4.20 -8.33
C ALA A 152 -13.42 -4.23 -7.31
N PRO A 153 -12.73 -5.35 -7.05
CA PRO A 153 -11.59 -5.37 -6.13
C PRO A 153 -10.44 -4.44 -6.53
N PHE A 154 -10.22 -4.27 -7.83
CA PHE A 154 -9.17 -3.41 -8.36
C PHE A 154 -9.66 -1.98 -8.52
N LEU A 155 -10.90 -1.78 -8.99
CA LEU A 155 -11.49 -0.46 -9.16
C LEU A 155 -11.72 0.25 -7.82
N LEU A 156 -12.24 -0.48 -6.83
CA LEU A 156 -12.53 0.03 -5.49
C LEU A 156 -11.39 -0.26 -4.51
N ASP A 157 -10.24 -0.66 -5.05
CA ASP A 157 -8.97 -0.69 -4.33
C ASP A 157 -9.03 -1.47 -3.00
N TYR A 158 -9.64 -2.66 -3.05
CA TYR A 158 -9.74 -3.58 -1.90
C TYR A 158 -9.11 -4.95 -2.14
N ASN A 159 -8.50 -5.16 -3.31
CA ASN A 159 -7.81 -6.39 -3.68
C ASN A 159 -6.66 -6.74 -2.72
N TYR A 160 -6.04 -5.78 -2.05
CA TYR A 160 -4.98 -6.03 -1.06
C TYR A 160 -5.41 -5.78 0.40
N THR A 161 -6.64 -5.31 0.63
CA THR A 161 -7.16 -5.04 1.98
C THR A 161 -8.15 -6.11 2.45
N LEU A 162 -8.71 -6.92 1.54
CA LEU A 162 -9.60 -8.03 1.84
C LEU A 162 -9.07 -9.37 1.30
N PRO A 163 -9.23 -10.48 2.06
CA PRO A 163 -9.01 -11.82 1.54
C PRO A 163 -9.80 -12.08 0.25
N GLN A 164 -9.18 -12.79 -0.70
CA GLN A 164 -9.79 -13.08 -2.01
C GLN A 164 -11.15 -13.80 -1.90
N SER A 165 -11.35 -14.60 -0.85
CA SER A 165 -12.62 -15.28 -0.57
C SER A 165 -13.78 -14.31 -0.32
N LEU A 166 -13.53 -13.07 0.11
CA LEU A 166 -14.54 -12.06 0.38
C LEU A 166 -14.85 -11.16 -0.82
N TRP A 167 -14.00 -11.15 -1.85
CA TRP A 167 -14.09 -10.19 -2.95
C TRP A 167 -15.46 -10.18 -3.62
N LYS A 168 -15.99 -11.34 -4.02
CA LYS A 168 -17.29 -11.45 -4.69
C LYS A 168 -18.43 -10.93 -3.83
N SER A 169 -18.47 -11.33 -2.55
CA SER A 169 -19.51 -10.90 -1.62
C SER A 169 -19.46 -9.39 -1.33
N THR A 170 -18.25 -8.82 -1.26
CA THR A 170 -18.07 -7.38 -1.07
C THR A 170 -18.48 -6.60 -2.31
N ALA A 171 -18.04 -7.05 -3.50
CA ALA A 171 -18.43 -6.44 -4.77
C ALA A 171 -19.96 -6.35 -4.90
N LYS A 172 -20.67 -7.44 -4.58
CA LYS A 172 -22.13 -7.50 -4.60
C LYS A 172 -22.75 -6.48 -3.63
N LYS A 173 -22.34 -6.50 -2.36
CA LYS A 173 -22.86 -5.58 -1.32
C LYS A 173 -22.66 -4.11 -1.68
N VAL A 174 -21.48 -3.76 -2.20
CA VAL A 174 -21.20 -2.37 -2.60
C VAL A 174 -22.10 -1.96 -3.78
N LYS A 175 -22.24 -2.82 -4.80
CA LYS A 175 -23.13 -2.52 -5.94
C LYS A 175 -24.58 -2.34 -5.51
N GLU A 176 -25.08 -3.21 -4.65
CA GLU A 176 -26.45 -3.14 -4.12
C GLU A 176 -26.68 -1.87 -3.29
N PHE A 177 -25.70 -1.45 -2.49
CA PHE A 177 -25.78 -0.23 -1.69
C PHE A 177 -25.98 1.02 -2.56
N TYR A 178 -25.22 1.17 -3.65
CA TYR A 178 -25.31 2.37 -4.50
C TYR A 178 -26.40 2.28 -5.58
N LEU A 179 -26.53 1.14 -6.26
CA LEU A 179 -27.45 1.00 -7.39
C LEU A 179 -28.85 0.51 -6.98
N GLY A 180 -28.96 -0.24 -5.88
CA GLY A 180 -30.15 -0.97 -5.49
C GLY A 180 -30.07 -2.46 -5.86
N GLU A 181 -30.85 -3.29 -5.17
CA GLU A 181 -30.87 -4.74 -5.36
C GLU A 181 -31.29 -5.13 -6.79
N GLY A 182 -30.51 -6.01 -7.42
CA GLY A 182 -30.77 -6.50 -8.78
C GLY A 182 -30.54 -5.48 -9.90
N GLN A 183 -30.16 -4.25 -9.60
CA GLN A 183 -29.94 -3.20 -10.59
C GLN A 183 -28.62 -3.43 -11.35
N LYS A 184 -28.69 -3.31 -12.68
CA LYS A 184 -27.52 -3.35 -13.58
C LYS A 184 -27.10 -1.94 -13.95
N LYS A 185 -25.84 -1.74 -14.35
CA LYS A 185 -25.38 -0.45 -14.89
C LYS A 185 -26.23 -0.04 -16.10
N ASN A 186 -26.70 1.21 -16.12
CA ASN A 186 -27.34 1.85 -17.26
C ASN A 186 -27.09 3.37 -17.21
N ASP A 187 -27.54 4.11 -18.22
CA ASP A 187 -27.32 5.56 -18.29
C ASP A 187 -28.02 6.31 -17.14
N GLU A 188 -29.16 5.80 -16.67
CA GLU A 188 -29.93 6.40 -15.56
C GLU A 188 -29.21 6.31 -14.21
N ASN A 189 -28.34 5.31 -14.02
CA ASN A 189 -27.61 5.09 -12.78
C ASN A 189 -26.10 5.36 -12.88
N LEU A 190 -25.63 5.93 -13.98
CA LEU A 190 -24.23 6.29 -14.18
C LEU A 190 -23.72 7.24 -13.08
N LEU A 191 -24.52 8.23 -12.67
CA LEU A 191 -24.15 9.14 -11.58
C LEU A 191 -23.93 8.42 -10.24
N LYS A 192 -24.68 7.35 -9.97
CA LYS A 192 -24.50 6.53 -8.76
C LYS A 192 -23.22 5.69 -8.82
N MET A 193 -22.83 5.24 -10.01
CA MET A 193 -21.52 4.60 -10.21
C MET A 193 -20.39 5.61 -10.01
N ILE A 194 -20.53 6.84 -10.54
CA ILE A 194 -19.57 7.93 -10.33
C ILE A 194 -19.42 8.20 -8.83
N GLN A 195 -20.54 8.29 -8.11
CA GLN A 195 -20.54 8.49 -6.68
C GLN A 195 -19.84 7.34 -5.94
N MET A 196 -20.17 6.08 -6.23
CA MET A 196 -19.52 4.91 -5.62
C MET A 196 -17.99 4.95 -5.70
N VAL A 197 -17.49 5.26 -6.90
CA VAL A 197 -16.04 5.31 -7.15
C VAL A 197 -15.42 6.55 -6.50
N GLY A 198 -16.09 7.71 -6.58
CA GLY A 198 -15.65 8.95 -5.94
C GLY A 198 -15.58 8.83 -4.43
N ASP A 199 -16.59 8.20 -3.82
CA ASP A 199 -16.66 7.98 -2.38
C ASP A 199 -15.48 7.14 -1.90
N ARG A 200 -15.19 6.04 -2.60
CA ARG A 200 -14.10 5.13 -2.25
C ARG A 200 -12.71 5.71 -2.48
N ILE A 201 -12.49 6.38 -3.62
CA ILE A 201 -11.14 6.79 -4.05
C ILE A 201 -10.75 8.15 -3.48
N PHE A 202 -11.72 9.04 -3.22
CA PHE A 202 -11.43 10.43 -2.84
C PHE A 202 -12.15 10.86 -1.55
N LEU A 203 -13.48 10.78 -1.49
CA LEU A 203 -14.24 11.47 -0.44
C LEU A 203 -13.96 10.93 0.96
N VAL A 204 -14.01 9.61 1.15
CA VAL A 204 -13.81 8.99 2.47
C VAL A 204 -12.41 9.25 2.99
N ASP A 205 -11.39 9.19 2.14
CA ASP A 205 -10.01 9.43 2.53
C ASP A 205 -9.76 10.91 2.85
N ALA A 206 -10.33 11.83 2.07
CA ALA A 206 -10.28 13.26 2.34
C ALA A 206 -10.98 13.62 3.67
N GLU A 207 -12.21 13.12 3.88
CA GLU A 207 -12.96 13.35 5.11
C GLU A 207 -12.24 12.76 6.33
N THR A 208 -11.75 11.52 6.22
CA THR A 208 -10.99 10.87 7.29
C THR A 208 -9.74 11.67 7.63
N SER A 209 -8.97 12.11 6.62
CA SER A 209 -7.76 12.91 6.82
C SER A 209 -8.06 14.23 7.54
N VAL A 210 -9.10 14.94 7.10
CA VAL A 210 -9.57 16.19 7.75
C VAL A 210 -9.96 15.94 9.20
N ARG A 211 -10.73 14.88 9.47
CA ARG A 211 -11.19 14.55 10.83
C ARG A 211 -10.03 14.15 11.73
N GLU A 212 -9.11 13.31 11.27
CA GLU A 212 -7.95 12.90 12.06
C GLU A 212 -7.02 14.08 12.34
N GLN A 213 -6.76 14.95 11.36
CA GLN A 213 -5.93 16.13 11.58
C GLN A 213 -6.60 17.14 12.52
N ALA A 214 -7.92 17.33 12.41
CA ALA A 214 -8.67 18.21 13.31
C ALA A 214 -8.70 17.74 14.77
N LYS A 215 -8.47 16.45 15.06
CA LYS A 215 -8.34 15.94 16.44
C LYS A 215 -7.07 16.42 17.14
N VAL A 216 -6.03 16.74 16.38
CA VAL A 216 -4.68 17.00 16.91
C VAL A 216 -4.13 18.39 16.58
N ALA A 217 -4.61 19.04 15.51
CA ALA A 217 -4.20 20.38 15.13
C ALA A 217 -4.82 21.45 16.04
N LYS A 218 -4.07 22.53 16.32
CA LYS A 218 -4.61 23.73 16.97
C LYS A 218 -4.95 24.80 15.92
N SER A 219 -4.28 24.75 14.78
CA SER A 219 -4.57 25.60 13.62
C SER A 219 -5.90 25.22 12.97
N PRO A 220 -6.58 26.18 12.32
CA PRO A 220 -7.84 25.91 11.63
C PRO A 220 -7.68 24.87 10.50
N ILE A 221 -8.61 23.92 10.46
CA ILE A 221 -8.75 22.92 9.41
C ILE A 221 -10.07 23.18 8.68
N TYR A 222 -10.02 23.33 7.37
CA TYR A 222 -11.19 23.57 6.53
C TYR A 222 -11.37 22.44 5.51
N PHE A 223 -12.62 22.10 5.23
CA PHE A 223 -12.99 21.19 4.17
C PHE A 223 -14.15 21.78 3.37
N TYR A 224 -14.09 21.71 2.05
CA TYR A 224 -15.21 22.07 1.19
C TYR A 224 -15.48 21.00 0.13
N LEU A 225 -16.76 20.85 -0.19
CA LEU A 225 -17.23 20.01 -1.29
C LEU A 225 -17.64 20.91 -2.46
N PHE A 226 -16.97 20.75 -3.61
CA PHE A 226 -17.20 21.58 -4.78
C PHE A 226 -18.23 20.94 -5.72
N GLY A 227 -19.36 21.63 -5.90
CA GLY A 227 -20.49 21.16 -6.71
C GLY A 227 -21.00 22.16 -7.74
N TYR A 228 -20.22 23.21 -8.04
CA TYR A 228 -20.68 24.23 -8.99
C TYR A 228 -20.52 23.76 -10.43
N LEU A 229 -21.66 23.62 -11.12
CA LEU A 229 -21.72 23.32 -12.55
C LEU A 229 -21.73 24.65 -13.31
N GLY A 230 -20.55 25.10 -13.76
CA GLY A 230 -20.43 26.34 -14.53
C GLY A 230 -21.07 26.23 -15.92
N ASP A 231 -21.43 27.38 -16.51
CA ASP A 231 -22.16 27.49 -17.78
C ASP A 231 -21.45 26.82 -18.98
N GLU A 232 -20.12 26.72 -18.93
CA GLU A 232 -19.29 26.11 -19.98
C GLU A 232 -19.08 24.59 -19.81
N ASN A 233 -19.59 23.99 -18.72
CA ASN A 233 -19.38 22.58 -18.45
C ASN A 233 -20.33 21.68 -19.28
N GLN A 234 -19.86 21.31 -20.47
CA GLN A 234 -20.60 20.45 -21.41
C GLN A 234 -20.75 18.99 -20.93
N GLN A 235 -19.98 18.55 -19.93
CA GLN A 235 -19.99 17.16 -19.44
C GLN A 235 -21.10 16.90 -18.41
N GLY A 236 -21.75 17.94 -17.88
CA GLY A 236 -22.84 17.80 -16.90
C GLY A 236 -22.41 17.22 -15.55
N THR A 237 -21.10 17.08 -15.30
CA THR A 237 -20.53 16.55 -14.05
C THR A 237 -19.46 17.49 -13.52
N VAL A 238 -19.32 17.57 -12.20
CA VAL A 238 -18.28 18.37 -11.53
C VAL A 238 -17.22 17.41 -11.02
N GLY A 239 -16.36 16.95 -11.94
CA GLY A 239 -15.37 15.91 -11.70
C GLY A 239 -14.00 16.43 -11.25
N HIS A 240 -13.04 15.50 -11.17
CA HIS A 240 -11.68 15.74 -10.69
C HIS A 240 -11.05 17.00 -11.31
N GLY A 241 -10.64 17.95 -10.45
CA GLY A 241 -9.98 19.20 -10.85
C GLY A 241 -10.91 20.34 -11.30
N ALA A 242 -12.24 20.16 -11.28
CA ALA A 242 -13.20 21.18 -11.70
C ALA A 242 -13.19 22.46 -10.82
N ASP A 243 -12.79 22.34 -9.56
CA ASP A 243 -12.56 23.46 -8.64
C ASP A 243 -11.30 24.27 -8.97
N GLY A 244 -10.30 23.62 -9.57
CA GLY A 244 -8.99 24.21 -9.90
C GLY A 244 -9.09 25.49 -10.73
N LYS A 245 -9.94 25.54 -11.76
CA LYS A 245 -10.10 26.76 -12.59
C LYS A 245 -10.66 27.96 -11.81
N TYR A 246 -11.48 27.70 -10.79
CA TYR A 246 -12.03 28.77 -9.94
C TYR A 246 -11.02 29.22 -8.88
N PHE A 247 -10.06 28.36 -8.54
CA PHE A 247 -9.00 28.67 -7.59
C PHE A 247 -7.80 29.37 -8.25
N PHE A 248 -7.38 28.92 -9.44
CA PHE A 248 -6.19 29.40 -10.13
C PHE A 248 -6.48 30.36 -11.29
N GLY A 249 -7.75 30.54 -11.68
CA GLY A 249 -8.14 31.25 -12.90
C GLY A 249 -7.79 30.48 -14.18
N ASP A 250 -8.05 31.08 -15.34
CA ASP A 250 -7.86 30.47 -16.67
C ASP A 250 -6.39 30.24 -17.07
N ALA A 251 -5.44 30.47 -16.15
CA ALA A 251 -4.00 30.39 -16.43
C ALA A 251 -3.44 28.95 -16.48
N LEU A 252 -4.26 27.93 -16.21
CA LEU A 252 -3.83 26.52 -16.10
C LEU A 252 -4.70 25.51 -16.88
N THR A 253 -5.60 25.96 -17.75
CA THR A 253 -6.41 25.09 -18.63
C THR A 253 -5.93 25.11 -20.08
#